data_AF-A0A7W1PA47-F1
#
_entry.id   AF-A0A7W1PA47-F1
#
_cell.length_a   1.000
_cell.length_b   1.000
_cell.length_c   1.000
_cell.angle_alpha   90.00
_cell.angle_beta   90.00
_cell.angle_gamma   90.00
#
_symmetry.space_group_name_H-M   'P 1'
#
loop_
_entity.id
_entity.type
_entity.pdbx_description
1 polymer ?
#
loop_
_entity_poly.entity_id
_entity_poly.type
_entity_poly.pdbx_seq_one_letter_code
_entity_poly.pdbx_strand_id
1 'polypeptide(L)' 'RFFGDGTRTSSIVMQSNPARIRFIDTIHVEQARMVRVRF' A
#
# COMPACT_ATOMS: atom_id res chain seq x y z
N ARG A 1 4.63 -8.01 1.78
CA ARG A 1 3.99 -9.24 2.28
C ARG A 1 2.95 -9.68 1.27
N PHE A 2 2.96 -10.93 0.85
CA PHE A 2 1.92 -11.50 -0.03
C PHE A 2 0.79 -12.11 0.83
N PHE A 3 -0.46 -12.04 0.37
CA PHE A 3 -1.63 -12.65 1.04
C PHE A 3 -2.79 -12.81 0.05
N GLY A 4 -3.50 -13.95 0.06
CA GLY A 4 -4.65 -14.18 -0.85
C GLY A 4 -4.34 -13.77 -2.29
N ASP A 5 -5.24 -12.96 -2.88
CA ASP A 5 -5.10 -12.35 -4.21
C ASP A 5 -4.40 -10.97 -4.17
N GLY A 6 -3.48 -10.75 -3.23
CA GLY A 6 -2.92 -9.43 -3.00
C GLY A 6 -1.51 -9.36 -2.42
N THR A 7 -0.95 -8.17 -2.52
CA THR A 7 0.38 -7.82 -2.00
C THR A 7 0.29 -6.56 -1.17
N ARG A 8 0.85 -6.58 0.03
CA ARG A 8 1.04 -5.39 0.87
C ARG A 8 2.47 -4.90 0.78
N THR A 9 2.64 -3.63 0.45
CA THR A 9 3.92 -2.91 0.47
C THR A 9 3.88 -1.81 1.50
N SER A 10 5.03 -1.53 2.11
CA SER A 10 5.23 -0.43 3.04
C SER A 10 6.40 0.38 2.54
N SER A 11 6.20 1.68 2.35
CA SER A 11 7.18 2.60 1.78
C SER A 11 7.33 3.85 2.64
N ILE A 12 8.55 4.38 2.71
CA ILE A 12 8.82 5.70 3.30
C ILE A 12 9.22 6.63 2.17
N VAL A 13 8.51 7.74 2.02
CA VAL A 13 8.82 8.79 1.04
C VAL A 13 9.27 10.03 1.78
N MET A 14 10.49 10.49 1.50
CA MET A 14 11.09 11.68 2.09
C MET A 14 11.29 12.74 1.01
N GLN A 15 10.98 13.98 1.34
CA GLN A 15 11.20 15.15 0.49
C GLN A 15 11.82 16.26 1.34
N SER A 16 12.77 16.98 0.75
CA SER A 16 13.52 18.04 1.43
C SER A 16 12.86 19.42 1.37
N ASN A 17 12.05 19.72 0.33
CA ASN A 17 11.39 21.02 0.17
C ASN A 17 9.96 20.91 -0.44
N PRO A 18 8.88 21.19 0.32
CA PRO A 18 8.91 21.35 1.77
C PRO A 18 9.37 20.06 2.44
N ALA A 19 10.05 20.18 3.59
CA ALA A 19 10.48 19.02 4.36
C ALA A 19 9.27 18.17 4.77
N ARG A 20 9.19 16.94 4.26
CA ARG A 20 8.04 16.06 4.49
C ARG A 20 8.47 14.61 4.47
N ILE A 21 7.93 13.86 5.43
CA ILE A 21 8.07 12.40 5.52
C ILE A 21 6.66 11.80 5.43
N ARG A 22 6.50 10.78 4.59
CA ARG A 22 5.24 10.04 4.42
C ARG A 22 5.50 8.55 4.60
N PHE A 23 4.72 7.94 5.47
CA PHE A 23 4.62 6.49 5.61
C PHE A 23 3.42 6.04 4.79
N ILE A 24 3.66 5.17 3.82
CA ILE A 24 2.64 4.71 2.87
C ILE A 24 2.55 3.20 3.00
N ASP A 25 1.42 2.74 3.52
CA ASP A 25 1.01 1.34 3.45
C ASP A 25 0.04 1.18 2.28
N THR A 26 0.34 0.26 1.38
CA THR A 26 -0.49 -0.01 0.19
C THR A 26 -0.86 -1.48 0.14
N ILE A 27 -2.13 -1.74 -0.15
CA ILE A 27 -2.65 -3.05 -0.50
C ILE A 27 -2.94 -3.05 -1.99
N HIS A 28 -2.17 -3.84 -2.74
CA HIS A 28 -2.43 -4.16 -4.13
C HIS A 28 -3.31 -5.41 -4.15
N VAL A 29 -4.51 -5.32 -4.72
CA VAL A 29 -5.43 -6.46 -4.90
C VAL A 29 -5.50 -6.75 -6.39
N GLU A 30 -5.17 -7.97 -6.80
CA GLU A 30 -5.40 -8.42 -8.17
C GLU A 30 -6.91 -8.56 -8.39
N GLN A 31 -7.45 -7.82 -9.37
CA GLN A 31 -8.88 -7.86 -9.70
C GLN A 31 -9.22 -9.13 -10.49
N ALA A 32 -9.08 -10.30 -9.87
CA ALA A 32 -9.54 -11.56 -10.45
C ALA A 32 -10.95 -11.92 -9.97
N ARG A 33 -11.34 -11.54 -8.74
CA ARG A 33 -12.69 -11.73 -8.18
C ARG A 33 -13.03 -10.60 -7.21
N MET A 34 -14.33 -10.36 -6.99
CA MET A 34 -14.85 -9.26 -6.16
C MET A 34 -14.42 -9.42 -4.69
N VAL A 35 -13.26 -8.87 -4.30
CA VAL A 35 -12.75 -8.95 -2.93
C VAL A 35 -13.25 -7.76 -2.10
N ARG A 36 -13.81 -8.02 -0.92
CA ARG A 36 -14.20 -6.96 0.03
C ARG A 36 -13.03 -6.65 0.97
N VAL A 37 -12.49 -5.42 0.87
CA VAL A 37 -11.48 -4.89 1.79
C VAL A 37 -12.20 -4.22 2.98
N ARG A 38 -11.83 -4.58 4.21
CA ARG A 38 -12.28 -3.90 5.45
C ARG A 38 -11.06 -3.30 6.15
N PHE A 39 -11.19 -2.03 6.52
CA PHE A 39 -10.18 -1.25 7.25
C PHE A 39 -10.43 -1.33 8.75
#